data_AF-V6TYU3-F1
#
_entry.id   AF-V6TYU3-F1
#
_cell.length_a   1.000
_cell.length_b   1.000
_cell.length_c   1.000
_cell.angle_alpha   90.00
_cell.angle_beta   90.00
_cell.angle_gamma   90.00
#
_symmetry.space_group_name_H-M   'P 1'
#
loop_
_entity.id
_entity.type
_entity.pdbx_description
1 polymer ?
#
loop_
_entity_poly.entity_id
_entity_poly.type
_entity_poly.pdbx_seq_one_letter_code
_entity_poly.pdbx_strand_id
1 'polypeptide(L)'
;MTVAQYTPGVQVETIPMGKVHTAAAGAVLDICTDPYSQMVATANSDGTIRIYSANTGDSGVATDALFCLTHHRASVCRIVWVPPAYGNFIISAGHDGLLLIWQKLDGVWRIGAEQKFQQPIADISVSDDNIFVASLDGNLYYCKAYFQQNPGIDCIGSTVCKFVPLAIDVRTVGDQFQVVCGLLSGFLTILLVTGSGEFTEQEYCQLIQTPSPIRSVAWGSALLNPYGSLAIGYETGELLVYKAVAGEKVELQTAMYTKTVERPLCRVRYGPTGAVLAVAYGDGKSELINPFVGSK
;
A
#
# COMPACT_ATOMS: atom_id res chain seq x y z
N MET A 1 -30.43 7.25 -16.04
CA MET A 1 -29.15 7.43 -15.33
C MET A 1 -28.09 7.71 -16.37
N THR A 2 -27.67 8.96 -16.49
CA THR A 2 -26.67 9.37 -17.48
C THR A 2 -25.31 9.13 -16.85
N VAL A 3 -24.59 8.11 -17.34
CA VAL A 3 -23.18 7.89 -16.98
C VAL A 3 -22.41 9.12 -17.42
N ALA A 4 -21.74 9.80 -16.48
CA ALA A 4 -20.86 10.91 -16.81
C ALA A 4 -19.78 10.40 -17.78
N GLN A 5 -19.85 10.83 -19.04
CA GLN A 5 -18.81 10.53 -20.03
C GLN A 5 -17.58 11.37 -19.73
N TYR A 6 -16.45 10.69 -19.54
CA TYR A 6 -15.14 11.27 -19.31
C TYR A 6 -14.62 12.03 -20.56
N THR A 7 -14.20 13.28 -20.37
CA THR A 7 -13.48 14.08 -21.37
C THR A 7 -11.96 13.89 -21.20
N PRO A 8 -11.24 13.35 -22.19
CA PRO A 8 -9.78 13.28 -22.16
C PRO A 8 -9.17 14.68 -22.22
N GLY A 9 -8.18 14.97 -21.36
CA GLY A 9 -7.37 16.20 -21.49
C GLY A 9 -7.13 17.01 -20.20
N VAL A 10 -7.59 16.55 -19.03
CA VAL A 10 -7.27 17.24 -17.77
C VAL A 10 -5.80 16.99 -17.42
N GLN A 11 -4.98 18.04 -17.53
CA GLN A 11 -3.64 18.05 -16.96
C GLN A 11 -3.77 17.84 -15.45
N VAL A 12 -3.01 16.88 -14.91
CA VAL A 12 -2.93 16.69 -13.47
C VAL A 12 -2.05 17.80 -12.90
N GLU A 13 -2.66 18.90 -12.46
CA GLU A 13 -1.94 19.97 -11.77
C GLU A 13 -1.66 19.55 -10.33
N THR A 14 -0.38 19.59 -9.94
CA THR A 14 0.04 19.39 -8.55
C THR A 14 0.05 20.74 -7.85
N ILE A 15 -0.86 20.93 -6.89
CA ILE A 15 -0.83 22.09 -6.00
C ILE A 15 -0.11 21.65 -4.71
N PRO A 16 1.11 22.15 -4.43
CA PRO A 16 1.80 21.81 -3.19
C PRO A 16 1.01 22.37 -2.00
N MET A 17 0.48 21.50 -1.14
CA MET A 17 -0.27 21.90 0.07
C MET A 17 0.64 22.38 1.20
N GLY A 18 1.91 21.97 1.20
CA GLY A 18 2.90 22.28 2.22
C GLY A 18 4.06 21.27 2.18
N LYS A 19 5.13 21.53 2.92
CA LYS A 19 6.29 20.64 3.06
C LYS A 19 6.37 20.12 4.49
N VAL A 20 6.61 18.83 4.67
CA VAL A 20 6.91 18.26 5.99
C VAL A 20 8.41 17.97 6.06
N HIS A 21 9.11 18.55 7.05
CA HIS A 21 10.49 18.20 7.38
C HIS A 21 10.47 17.31 8.60
N THR A 22 10.87 16.06 8.42
CA THR A 22 11.00 15.15 9.55
C THR A 22 12.33 15.36 10.26
N ALA A 23 12.28 15.48 11.59
CA ALA A 23 13.45 15.39 12.46
C ALA A 23 13.81 13.94 12.82
N ALA A 24 13.27 12.94 12.10
CA ALA A 24 13.68 11.54 12.26
C ALA A 24 15.16 11.37 11.90
N ALA A 25 15.83 10.44 12.58
CA ALA A 25 17.25 10.17 12.35
C ALA A 25 17.48 9.24 11.14
N GLY A 26 16.40 8.79 10.50
CA GLY A 26 16.41 7.81 9.41
C GLY A 26 15.58 8.24 8.20
N ALA A 27 15.66 7.44 7.13
CA ALA A 27 14.88 7.65 5.92
C ALA A 27 13.38 7.42 6.17
N VAL A 28 12.53 8.18 5.49
CA VAL A 28 11.09 7.91 5.44
C VAL A 28 10.85 6.78 4.46
N LEU A 29 10.30 5.67 4.93
CA LEU A 29 10.02 4.48 4.12
C LEU A 29 8.57 4.45 3.63
N ASP A 30 7.66 5.04 4.41
CA ASP A 30 6.25 5.09 4.06
C ASP A 30 5.58 6.35 4.61
N ILE A 31 4.48 6.73 3.98
CA ILE A 31 3.66 7.88 4.37
C ILE A 31 2.19 7.55 4.14
N CYS A 32 1.34 7.99 5.06
CA CYS A 32 -0.11 7.98 4.89
C CYS A 32 -0.72 9.27 5.46
N THR A 33 -1.85 9.68 4.89
CA THR A 33 -2.67 10.76 5.45
C THR A 33 -3.79 10.17 6.30
N ASP A 34 -4.30 10.95 7.25
CA ASP A 34 -5.57 10.60 7.86
C ASP A 34 -6.72 10.70 6.83
N PRO A 35 -7.90 10.11 7.13
CA PRO A 35 -9.04 10.11 6.22
C PRO A 35 -9.55 11.51 5.85
N TYR A 36 -9.21 12.54 6.63
CA TYR A 36 -9.61 13.92 6.40
C TYR A 36 -8.50 14.80 5.80
N SER A 37 -7.31 14.23 5.53
CA SER A 37 -6.13 14.93 5.00
C SER A 37 -5.68 16.12 5.87
N GLN A 38 -5.93 16.06 7.18
CA GLN A 38 -5.51 17.03 8.19
C GLN A 38 -4.21 16.63 8.89
N MET A 39 -3.85 15.34 8.84
CA MET A 39 -2.64 14.80 9.45
C MET A 39 -1.89 13.92 8.48
N VAL A 40 -0.56 13.92 8.62
CA VAL A 40 0.35 13.09 7.84
C VAL A 40 1.16 12.24 8.82
N ALA A 41 1.17 10.93 8.64
CA ALA A 41 2.03 10.03 9.40
C ALA A 41 3.18 9.52 8.53
N THR A 42 4.40 9.54 9.05
CA THR A 42 5.59 9.00 8.39
C THR A 42 6.10 7.77 9.13
N ALA A 43 6.38 6.71 8.38
CA ALA A 43 7.06 5.51 8.85
C ALA A 43 8.54 5.64 8.56
N ASN A 44 9.38 5.57 9.58
CA ASN A 44 10.80 5.91 9.46
C ASN A 44 11.70 4.68 9.67
N SER A 45 12.88 4.72 9.06
CA SER A 45 13.86 3.64 9.15
C SER A 45 14.49 3.51 10.55
N ASP A 46 14.36 4.54 11.39
CA ASP A 46 14.79 4.55 12.79
C ASP A 46 13.81 3.85 13.75
N GLY A 47 12.71 3.28 13.23
CA GLY A 47 11.69 2.60 14.03
C GLY A 47 10.65 3.53 14.65
N THR A 48 10.69 4.83 14.34
CA THR A 48 9.69 5.78 14.81
C THR A 48 8.59 5.99 13.79
N ILE A 49 7.37 6.25 14.28
CA ILE A 49 6.29 6.83 13.47
C ILE A 49 6.09 8.25 13.95
N ARG A 50 6.06 9.21 13.02
CA ARG A 50 5.86 10.63 13.36
C ARG A 50 4.63 11.16 12.68
N ILE A 51 3.79 11.86 13.44
CA ILE A 51 2.52 12.40 12.96
C ILE A 51 2.60 13.93 12.98
N TYR A 52 2.28 14.55 11.86
CA TYR A 52 2.36 15.99 11.62
C TYR A 52 0.97 16.54 11.29
N SER A 53 0.78 17.84 11.54
CA SER A 53 -0.31 18.58 10.93
C SER A 53 -0.04 18.72 9.43
N ALA A 54 -1.03 18.39 8.60
CA ALA A 54 -1.00 18.68 7.17
C ALA A 54 -1.22 20.18 6.89
N ASN A 55 -1.89 20.89 7.81
CA ASN A 55 -2.02 22.33 7.74
C ASN A 55 -0.73 22.97 8.26
N THR A 56 0.09 23.45 7.32
CA THR A 56 1.38 24.09 7.61
C THR A 56 1.25 25.59 7.91
N GLY A 57 0.04 26.16 7.86
CA GLY A 57 -0.17 27.61 8.00
C GLY A 57 0.70 28.44 7.04
N ASP A 58 1.01 29.68 7.44
CA ASP A 58 1.76 30.64 6.62
C ASP A 58 3.22 30.22 6.36
N SER A 59 3.80 29.35 7.18
CA SER A 59 5.19 28.91 7.01
C SER A 59 5.37 27.99 5.81
N GLY A 60 4.29 27.33 5.35
CA GLY A 60 4.35 26.32 4.29
C GLY A 60 5.16 25.08 4.66
N VAL A 61 5.69 24.99 5.87
CA VAL A 61 6.56 23.90 6.33
C VAL A 61 6.19 23.46 7.75
N ALA A 62 5.85 22.18 7.93
CA ALA A 62 5.74 21.55 9.24
C ALA A 62 7.06 20.84 9.60
N THR A 63 7.70 21.26 10.68
CA THR A 63 8.96 20.66 11.19
C THR A 63 8.73 19.80 12.44
N ASP A 64 7.75 20.19 13.25
CA ASP A 64 7.51 19.58 14.55
C ASP A 64 6.42 18.51 14.45
N ALA A 65 6.76 17.29 14.84
CA ALA A 65 5.79 16.21 14.93
C ALA A 65 4.86 16.46 16.12
N LEU A 66 3.54 16.42 15.89
CA LEU A 66 2.53 16.45 16.92
C LEU A 66 2.62 15.23 17.84
N PHE A 67 2.96 14.07 17.24
CA PHE A 67 3.13 12.81 17.96
C PHE A 67 4.34 12.04 17.41
N CYS A 68 5.03 11.34 18.31
CA CYS A 68 6.09 10.40 17.97
C CYS A 68 5.76 9.06 18.63
N LEU A 69 5.43 8.05 17.83
CA LEU A 69 5.11 6.71 18.31
C LEU A 69 6.38 5.87 18.26
N THR A 70 6.77 5.33 19.41
CA THR A 70 8.03 4.61 19.60
C THR A 70 7.75 3.25 20.21
N HIS A 71 7.99 2.19 19.43
CA HIS A 71 7.93 0.81 19.92
C HIS A 71 8.67 -0.15 19.01
N HIS A 72 8.53 0.06 17.69
CA HIS A 72 9.30 -0.70 16.71
C HIS A 72 10.80 -0.61 17.03
N ARG A 73 11.48 -1.76 16.91
CA ARG A 73 12.90 -1.96 17.21
C ARG A 73 13.77 -1.97 15.96
N ALA A 74 13.15 -1.87 14.79
CA ALA A 74 13.80 -1.72 13.49
C ALA A 74 12.91 -0.85 12.59
N SER A 75 13.32 -0.66 11.35
CA SER A 75 12.63 0.18 10.37
C SER A 75 11.14 -0.15 10.24
N VAL A 76 10.29 0.88 10.25
CA VAL A 76 8.86 0.74 9.97
C VAL A 76 8.68 0.76 8.46
N CYS A 77 8.29 -0.36 7.85
CA CYS A 77 8.19 -0.51 6.40
C CYS A 77 6.87 0.02 5.84
N ARG A 78 5.79 -0.01 6.64
CA ARG A 78 4.45 0.41 6.21
C ARG A 78 3.64 1.01 7.33
N ILE A 79 2.77 1.94 6.94
CA ILE A 79 1.79 2.58 7.81
C ILE A 79 0.45 2.79 7.10
N VAL A 80 -0.64 2.49 7.78
CA VAL A 80 -1.99 2.66 7.27
C VAL A 80 -2.86 3.34 8.32
N TRP A 81 -3.52 4.43 7.94
CA TRP A 81 -4.55 5.04 8.76
C TRP A 81 -5.87 4.28 8.57
N VAL A 82 -6.46 3.82 9.67
CA VAL A 82 -7.70 3.03 9.62
C VAL A 82 -8.90 3.97 9.35
N PRO A 83 -9.92 3.53 8.59
CA PRO A 83 -11.09 4.36 8.32
C PRO A 83 -11.80 4.87 9.58
N PRO A 84 -12.40 6.08 9.57
CA PRO A 84 -12.99 6.69 10.75
C PRO A 84 -14.15 5.90 11.37
N ALA A 85 -14.78 5.02 10.58
CA ALA A 85 -15.85 4.13 11.03
C ALA A 85 -15.40 3.22 12.19
N TYR A 86 -14.10 2.93 12.28
CA TYR A 86 -13.51 2.12 13.33
C TYR A 86 -12.95 2.95 14.49
N GLY A 87 -12.94 4.28 14.39
CA GLY A 87 -12.29 5.18 15.35
C GLY A 87 -10.93 5.69 14.86
N ASN A 88 -10.11 6.17 15.79
CA ASN A 88 -8.80 6.76 15.45
C ASN A 88 -7.68 5.75 15.70
N PHE A 89 -7.41 4.95 14.66
CA PHE A 89 -6.43 3.88 14.68
C PHE A 89 -5.42 4.01 13.54
N ILE A 90 -4.20 3.56 13.80
CA ILE A 90 -3.14 3.38 12.81
C ILE A 90 -2.64 1.95 12.91
N ILE A 91 -2.42 1.32 11.76
CA ILE A 91 -1.68 0.06 11.67
C ILE A 91 -0.27 0.37 11.20
N SER A 92 0.73 -0.25 11.82
CA SER A 92 2.11 -0.21 11.33
C SER A 92 2.74 -1.59 11.30
N ALA A 93 3.63 -1.78 10.34
CA ALA A 93 4.45 -2.98 10.21
C ALA A 93 5.92 -2.61 10.08
N GLY A 94 6.79 -3.46 10.63
CA GLY A 94 8.23 -3.20 10.67
C GLY A 94 9.09 -4.40 10.33
N HIS A 95 10.36 -4.10 10.03
CA HIS A 95 11.42 -5.09 9.83
C HIS A 95 11.82 -5.82 11.10
N ASP A 96 11.31 -5.38 12.25
CA ASP A 96 11.38 -6.12 13.49
C ASP A 96 10.36 -7.26 13.53
N GLY A 97 9.52 -7.44 12.51
CA GLY A 97 8.48 -8.47 12.49
C GLY A 97 7.27 -8.11 13.35
N LEU A 98 7.13 -6.88 13.82
CA LEU A 98 5.94 -6.44 14.55
C LEU A 98 4.88 -5.90 13.59
N LEU A 99 3.64 -6.30 13.84
CA LEU A 99 2.42 -5.65 13.34
C LEU A 99 1.70 -5.04 14.54
N LEU A 100 1.54 -3.71 14.54
CA LEU A 100 0.98 -2.96 15.66
C LEU A 100 -0.30 -2.26 15.26
N ILE A 101 -1.30 -2.30 16.14
CA ILE A 101 -2.45 -1.39 16.11
C ILE A 101 -2.22 -0.32 17.16
N TRP A 102 -2.13 0.93 16.71
CA TRP A 102 -2.10 2.12 17.54
C TRP A 102 -3.50 2.69 17.68
N GLN A 103 -3.87 3.07 18.89
CA GLN A 103 -5.15 3.68 19.20
C GLN A 103 -4.93 5.06 19.80
N LYS A 104 -5.67 6.06 19.32
CA LYS A 104 -5.71 7.39 19.93
C LYS A 104 -6.92 7.53 20.85
N LEU A 105 -6.68 7.71 22.14
CA LEU A 105 -7.71 7.97 23.16
C LEU A 105 -7.29 9.18 24.00
N ASP A 106 -8.24 10.08 24.25
CA ASP A 106 -8.03 11.31 25.02
C ASP A 106 -6.81 12.13 24.56
N GLY A 107 -6.57 12.14 23.25
CA GLY A 107 -5.46 12.85 22.62
C GLY A 107 -4.13 12.10 22.62
N VAL A 108 -4.02 10.95 23.30
CA VAL A 108 -2.77 10.18 23.45
C VAL A 108 -2.82 8.92 22.60
N TRP A 109 -1.72 8.63 21.92
CA TRP A 109 -1.53 7.39 21.17
C TRP A 109 -0.92 6.30 22.05
N ARG A 110 -1.48 5.10 21.98
CA ARG A 110 -0.99 3.90 22.68
C ARG A 110 -1.10 2.67 21.79
N ILE A 111 -0.37 1.62 22.13
CA ILE A 111 -0.50 0.32 21.48
C ILE A 111 -1.77 -0.33 21.99
N GLY A 112 -2.72 -0.59 21.09
CA GLY A 112 -3.94 -1.34 21.37
C GLY A 112 -3.75 -2.83 21.19
N ALA A 113 -2.98 -3.25 20.19
CA ALA A 113 -2.66 -4.66 19.94
C ALA A 113 -1.30 -4.82 19.25
N GLU A 114 -0.70 -5.98 19.44
CA GLU A 114 0.58 -6.37 18.86
C GLU A 114 0.51 -7.82 18.38
N GLN A 115 0.97 -8.07 17.16
CA GLN A 115 1.23 -9.40 16.62
C GLN A 115 2.68 -9.49 16.18
N LYS A 116 3.38 -10.52 16.66
CA LYS A 116 4.78 -10.79 16.31
C LYS A 116 4.89 -11.88 15.25
N PHE A 117 5.65 -11.60 14.21
CA PHE A 117 6.09 -12.55 13.19
C PHE A 117 7.57 -12.91 13.41
N GLN A 118 7.96 -14.11 12.95
CA GLN A 118 9.31 -14.63 13.16
C GLN A 118 10.36 -13.93 12.29
N GLN A 119 9.96 -13.44 11.13
CA GLN A 119 10.82 -12.72 10.19
C GLN A 119 10.30 -11.30 9.94
N PRO A 120 11.15 -10.41 9.40
CA PRO A 120 10.76 -9.06 9.03
C PRO A 120 9.50 -9.05 8.15
N ILE A 121 8.64 -8.06 8.34
CA ILE A 121 7.51 -7.81 7.44
C ILE A 121 8.02 -6.93 6.30
N ALA A 122 7.78 -7.35 5.06
CA ALA A 122 8.16 -6.61 3.85
C ALA A 122 7.12 -5.54 3.49
N ASP A 123 5.84 -5.93 3.53
CA ASP A 123 4.73 -5.07 3.13
C ASP A 123 3.43 -5.54 3.81
N ILE A 124 2.47 -4.64 3.96
CA ILE A 124 1.10 -4.94 4.37
C ILE A 124 0.11 -4.24 3.45
N SER A 125 -1.05 -4.85 3.25
CA SER A 125 -2.20 -4.19 2.65
C SER A 125 -3.44 -4.47 3.48
N VAL A 126 -4.28 -3.44 3.61
CA VAL A 126 -5.41 -3.45 4.55
C VAL A 126 -6.68 -3.16 3.77
N SER A 127 -7.71 -3.98 4.01
CA SER A 127 -9.07 -3.76 3.56
C SER A 127 -10.01 -3.82 4.76
N ASP A 128 -10.51 -2.67 5.19
CA ASP A 128 -11.34 -2.54 6.39
C ASP A 128 -10.63 -3.12 7.64
N ASP A 129 -11.18 -4.18 8.24
CA ASP A 129 -10.65 -4.89 9.39
C ASP A 129 -9.73 -6.07 9.00
N ASN A 130 -9.39 -6.20 7.72
CA ASN A 130 -8.62 -7.32 7.17
C ASN A 130 -7.21 -6.83 6.82
N ILE A 131 -6.20 -7.47 7.40
CA ILE A 131 -4.79 -7.16 7.21
C ILE A 131 -4.12 -8.32 6.50
N PHE A 132 -3.52 -8.05 5.37
CA PHE A 132 -2.70 -9.01 4.63
C PHE A 132 -1.23 -8.61 4.79
N VAL A 133 -0.40 -9.58 5.17
CA VAL A 133 1.01 -9.36 5.52
C VAL A 133 1.88 -10.19 4.60
N ALA A 134 2.84 -9.54 3.95
CA ALA A 134 3.94 -10.19 3.25
C ALA A 134 5.16 -10.26 4.18
N SER A 135 5.59 -11.46 4.55
CA SER A 135 6.74 -11.67 5.43
C SER A 135 7.94 -12.25 4.67
N LEU A 136 9.14 -11.86 5.10
CA LEU A 136 10.39 -12.36 4.52
C LEU A 136 10.71 -13.81 4.87
N ASP A 137 9.87 -14.48 5.67
CA ASP A 137 9.90 -15.94 5.84
C ASP A 137 9.40 -16.71 4.61
N GLY A 138 8.89 -16.01 3.59
CA GLY A 138 8.32 -16.62 2.38
C GLY A 138 6.81 -16.82 2.47
N ASN A 139 6.14 -16.33 3.51
CA ASN A 139 4.71 -16.53 3.71
C ASN A 139 3.91 -15.24 3.51
N LEU A 140 2.66 -15.43 3.08
CA LEU A 140 1.60 -14.46 3.24
C LEU A 140 0.73 -14.86 4.42
N TYR A 141 0.30 -13.86 5.19
CA TYR A 141 -0.62 -14.04 6.31
C TYR A 141 -1.87 -13.19 6.09
N TYR A 142 -3.01 -13.73 6.51
CA TYR A 142 -4.25 -12.98 6.64
C TYR A 142 -4.61 -12.91 8.13
N CYS A 143 -4.65 -11.69 8.64
CA CYS A 143 -5.04 -11.41 10.01
C CYS A 143 -6.24 -10.46 10.03
N LYS A 144 -7.10 -10.66 11.03
CA LYS A 144 -8.26 -9.84 11.31
C LYS A 144 -7.97 -8.93 12.48
N ALA A 145 -8.22 -7.64 12.30
CA ALA A 145 -8.11 -6.63 13.35
C ALA A 145 -9.46 -6.40 14.02
N TYR A 146 -9.44 -6.10 15.31
CA TYR A 146 -10.61 -5.63 16.04
C TYR A 146 -10.33 -4.23 16.57
N PHE A 147 -11.20 -3.29 16.26
CA PHE A 147 -11.06 -1.87 16.63
C PHE A 147 -12.07 -1.47 17.72
N GLN A 148 -12.19 -2.30 18.76
CA GLN A 148 -13.12 -2.07 19.86
C GLN A 148 -12.39 -1.47 21.08
N GLN A 149 -13.05 -1.41 22.25
CA GLN A 149 -12.42 -0.95 23.50
C GLN A 149 -11.16 -1.76 23.86
N ASN A 150 -11.12 -3.04 23.49
CA ASN A 150 -9.93 -3.88 23.56
C ASN A 150 -9.51 -4.28 22.14
N PRO A 151 -8.61 -3.53 21.50
CA PRO A 151 -8.16 -3.85 20.15
C PRO A 151 -7.40 -5.19 20.14
N GLY A 152 -7.46 -5.89 19.01
CA GLY A 152 -6.82 -7.20 18.86
C GLY A 152 -6.42 -7.50 17.43
N ILE A 153 -5.55 -8.49 17.24
CA ILE A 153 -5.13 -9.01 15.94
C ILE A 153 -5.17 -10.54 16.03
N ASP A 154 -5.96 -11.17 15.19
CA ASP A 154 -6.00 -12.64 15.06
C ASP A 154 -5.53 -13.03 13.66
N CYS A 155 -4.48 -13.83 13.53
CA CYS A 155 -4.08 -14.37 12.24
C CYS A 155 -4.85 -15.64 11.92
N ILE A 156 -5.75 -15.56 10.94
CA ILE A 156 -6.75 -16.60 10.64
C ILE A 156 -6.33 -17.49 9.47
N GLY A 157 -5.32 -17.10 8.70
CA GLY A 157 -4.80 -17.93 7.62
C GLY A 157 -3.38 -17.56 7.21
N SER A 158 -2.68 -18.51 6.59
CA SER A 158 -1.39 -18.28 5.95
C SER A 158 -1.19 -19.18 4.75
N THR A 159 -0.27 -18.79 3.88
CA THR A 159 0.18 -19.62 2.75
C THR A 159 1.64 -19.36 2.43
N VAL A 160 2.31 -20.38 1.91
CA VAL A 160 3.72 -20.32 1.50
C VAL A 160 3.79 -19.88 0.05
N CYS A 161 4.55 -18.81 -0.23
CA CYS A 161 4.84 -18.37 -1.59
C CYS A 161 5.99 -19.20 -2.19
N LYS A 162 5.99 -19.33 -3.52
CA LYS A 162 7.07 -20.00 -4.27
C LYS A 162 8.42 -19.28 -4.13
N PHE A 163 8.37 -17.96 -3.90
CA PHE A 163 9.52 -17.10 -3.64
C PHE A 163 9.15 -16.06 -2.57
N VAL A 164 10.16 -15.37 -2.04
CA VAL A 164 9.98 -14.36 -0.99
C VAL A 164 9.04 -13.23 -1.46
N PRO A 165 7.93 -12.95 -0.76
CA PRO A 165 7.03 -11.85 -1.10
C PRO A 165 7.64 -10.51 -0.68
N LEU A 166 7.57 -9.51 -1.56
CA LEU A 166 8.14 -8.17 -1.34
C LEU A 166 7.10 -7.06 -1.34
N ALA A 167 6.06 -7.20 -2.14
CA ALA A 167 4.99 -6.23 -2.26
C ALA A 167 3.65 -6.95 -2.24
N ILE A 168 2.66 -6.34 -1.60
CA ILE A 168 1.32 -6.91 -1.50
C ILE A 168 0.26 -5.82 -1.68
N ASP A 169 -0.83 -6.18 -2.34
CA ASP A 169 -2.02 -5.35 -2.33
C ASP A 169 -3.29 -6.20 -2.35
N VAL A 170 -4.35 -5.71 -1.73
CA VAL A 170 -5.63 -6.42 -1.65
C VAL A 170 -6.78 -5.57 -2.19
N ARG A 171 -7.75 -6.24 -2.81
CA ARG A 171 -9.06 -5.68 -3.12
C ARG A 171 -10.17 -6.65 -2.72
N THR A 172 -11.30 -6.12 -2.29
CA THR A 172 -12.51 -6.91 -1.99
C THR A 172 -13.24 -7.27 -3.28
N VAL A 173 -13.65 -8.53 -3.40
CA VAL A 173 -14.41 -9.09 -4.53
C VAL A 173 -15.54 -9.95 -3.97
N GLY A 174 -16.75 -9.38 -3.88
CA GLY A 174 -17.86 -10.03 -3.19
C GLY A 174 -17.52 -10.26 -1.70
N ASP A 175 -17.67 -11.48 -1.22
CA ASP A 175 -17.36 -11.90 0.15
C ASP A 175 -15.92 -12.43 0.32
N GLN A 176 -15.09 -12.24 -0.71
CA GLN A 176 -13.71 -12.72 -0.76
C GLN A 176 -12.74 -11.57 -1.03
N PHE A 177 -11.46 -11.87 -0.93
CA PHE A 177 -10.38 -10.93 -1.17
C PHE A 177 -9.51 -11.44 -2.30
N GLN A 178 -9.18 -10.57 -3.25
CA GLN A 178 -8.16 -10.87 -4.24
C GLN A 178 -6.86 -10.18 -3.83
N VAL A 179 -5.87 -10.99 -3.49
CA VAL A 179 -4.56 -10.57 -3.00
C VAL A 179 -3.56 -10.73 -4.13
N VAL A 180 -2.93 -9.65 -4.53
CA VAL A 180 -1.79 -9.68 -5.45
C VAL A 180 -0.51 -9.57 -4.65
N CYS A 181 0.50 -10.34 -5.02
CA CYS A 181 1.80 -10.27 -4.43
C CYS A 181 2.90 -10.28 -5.50
N GLY A 182 3.82 -9.32 -5.38
CA GLY A 182 5.06 -9.25 -6.14
C GLY A 182 6.20 -9.92 -5.40
N LEU A 183 6.91 -10.82 -6.08
CA LEU A 183 7.96 -11.63 -5.47
C LEU A 183 9.37 -11.10 -5.79
N LEU A 184 10.34 -11.48 -4.95
CA LEU A 184 11.76 -11.21 -5.15
C LEU A 184 12.30 -11.81 -6.47
N SER A 185 11.73 -12.91 -6.93
CA SER A 185 12.09 -13.52 -8.22
C SER A 185 11.61 -12.74 -9.44
N GLY A 186 10.73 -11.74 -9.26
CA GLY A 186 10.08 -11.02 -10.35
C GLY A 186 8.80 -11.65 -10.89
N PHE A 187 8.39 -12.77 -10.30
CA PHE A 187 7.10 -13.39 -10.58
C PHE A 187 5.99 -12.70 -9.79
N LEU A 188 4.81 -12.63 -10.39
CA LEU A 188 3.58 -12.18 -9.76
C LEU A 188 2.78 -13.41 -9.33
N THR A 189 2.15 -13.35 -8.16
CA THR A 189 1.09 -14.28 -7.78
C THR A 189 -0.19 -13.51 -7.44
N ILE A 190 -1.34 -14.05 -7.87
CA ILE A 190 -2.65 -13.57 -7.47
C ILE A 190 -3.38 -14.72 -6.79
N LEU A 191 -3.86 -14.45 -5.58
CA LEU A 191 -4.54 -15.39 -4.72
C LEU A 191 -5.96 -14.89 -4.45
N LEU A 192 -6.90 -15.82 -4.40
CA LEU A 192 -8.22 -15.59 -3.83
C LEU A 192 -8.21 -16.06 -2.38
N VAL A 193 -8.62 -15.20 -1.47
CA VAL A 193 -8.65 -15.48 -0.03
C VAL A 193 -10.07 -15.38 0.47
N THR A 194 -10.56 -16.45 1.08
CA THR A 194 -11.89 -16.47 1.69
C THR A 194 -11.86 -15.79 3.06
N GLY A 195 -13.02 -15.33 3.55
CA GLY A 195 -13.14 -14.82 4.92
C GLY A 195 -12.80 -15.85 6.02
N SER A 196 -12.70 -17.14 5.68
CA SER A 196 -12.25 -18.20 6.60
C SER A 196 -10.74 -18.36 6.67
N GLY A 197 -9.96 -17.61 5.87
CA GLY A 197 -8.51 -17.70 5.87
C GLY A 197 -7.90 -18.66 4.84
N GLU A 198 -8.70 -19.21 3.92
CA GLU A 198 -8.21 -20.15 2.91
C GLU A 198 -7.68 -19.41 1.69
N PHE A 199 -6.45 -19.71 1.29
CA PHE A 199 -5.78 -19.14 0.12
C PHE A 199 -5.87 -20.10 -1.07
N THR A 200 -6.32 -19.60 -2.22
CA THR A 200 -6.36 -20.34 -3.49
C THR A 200 -5.58 -19.60 -4.57
N GLU A 201 -4.58 -20.24 -5.18
CA GLU A 201 -3.81 -19.66 -6.29
C GLU A 201 -4.70 -19.49 -7.54
N GLN A 202 -4.85 -18.25 -8.01
CA GLN A 202 -5.56 -17.95 -9.26
C GLN A 202 -4.59 -17.76 -10.42
N GLU A 203 -3.46 -17.10 -10.16
CA GLU A 203 -2.43 -16.83 -11.15
C GLU A 203 -1.03 -16.88 -10.54
N TYR A 204 -0.08 -17.34 -11.36
CA TYR A 204 1.34 -17.31 -11.09
C TYR A 204 2.10 -17.18 -12.41
N CYS A 205 2.69 -16.02 -12.65
CA CYS A 205 3.28 -15.73 -13.96
C CYS A 205 4.48 -14.79 -13.88
N GLN A 206 5.33 -14.91 -14.90
CA GLN A 206 6.39 -13.96 -15.21
C GLN A 206 5.87 -13.01 -16.31
N LEU A 207 6.02 -11.70 -16.11
CA LEU A 207 5.48 -10.69 -17.03
C LEU A 207 6.54 -10.04 -17.92
N ILE A 208 7.81 -10.07 -17.51
CA ILE A 208 8.95 -9.51 -18.25
C ILE A 208 9.96 -10.60 -18.57
N GLN A 209 10.71 -10.45 -19.67
CA GLN A 209 11.63 -11.49 -20.15
C GLN A 209 12.78 -11.77 -19.18
N THR A 210 13.34 -10.70 -18.60
CA THR A 210 14.44 -10.79 -17.65
C THR A 210 13.88 -10.61 -16.24
N PRO A 211 13.86 -11.65 -15.39
CA PRO A 211 13.28 -11.54 -14.06
C PRO A 211 14.00 -10.49 -13.22
N SER A 212 13.23 -9.64 -12.55
CA SER A 212 13.68 -8.53 -11.71
C SER A 212 12.71 -8.38 -10.54
N PRO A 213 13.15 -8.08 -9.30
CA PRO A 213 12.25 -8.00 -8.16
C PRO A 213 11.08 -7.04 -8.39
N ILE A 214 9.87 -7.48 -8.05
CA ILE A 214 8.70 -6.59 -8.04
C ILE A 214 8.74 -5.81 -6.73
N ARG A 215 8.86 -4.49 -6.83
CA ARG A 215 8.98 -3.57 -5.68
C ARG A 215 7.64 -3.04 -5.20
N SER A 216 6.64 -2.99 -6.07
CA SER A 216 5.31 -2.51 -5.68
C SER A 216 4.23 -3.01 -6.63
N VAL A 217 3.08 -3.33 -6.05
CA VAL A 217 1.84 -3.69 -6.75
C VAL A 217 0.73 -2.82 -6.21
N ALA A 218 -0.24 -2.46 -7.06
CA ALA A 218 -1.40 -1.67 -6.63
C ALA A 218 -2.65 -2.00 -7.44
N TRP A 219 -3.76 -2.29 -6.75
CA TRP A 219 -5.09 -2.36 -7.33
C TRP A 219 -5.67 -0.95 -7.53
N GLY A 220 -6.23 -0.70 -8.71
CA GLY A 220 -6.97 0.50 -9.05
C GLY A 220 -8.48 0.27 -8.94
N SER A 221 -9.17 1.14 -8.21
CA SER A 221 -10.63 1.12 -8.09
C SER A 221 -11.32 1.33 -9.44
N ALA A 222 -12.46 0.67 -9.66
CA ALA A 222 -13.29 0.83 -10.86
C ALA A 222 -14.27 2.01 -10.77
N LEU A 223 -14.02 2.99 -9.89
CA LEU A 223 -14.96 4.10 -9.68
C LEU A 223 -15.08 5.01 -10.90
N LEU A 224 -13.94 5.39 -11.50
CA LEU A 224 -13.89 6.24 -12.70
C LEU A 224 -13.20 5.56 -13.89
N ASN A 225 -12.76 4.30 -13.75
CA ASN A 225 -12.30 3.49 -14.87
C ASN A 225 -13.28 2.32 -15.10
N PRO A 226 -13.51 1.90 -16.35
CA PRO A 226 -14.59 0.96 -16.67
C PRO A 226 -14.36 -0.49 -16.23
N TYR A 227 -13.15 -0.87 -15.77
CA TYR A 227 -12.77 -2.27 -15.61
C TYR A 227 -11.89 -2.57 -14.38
N GLY A 228 -11.56 -1.61 -13.52
CA GLY A 228 -10.47 -1.76 -12.55
C GLY A 228 -9.10 -1.95 -13.22
N SER A 229 -8.02 -1.90 -12.43
CA SER A 229 -6.68 -2.08 -12.97
C SER A 229 -5.70 -2.66 -11.94
N LEU A 230 -4.59 -3.20 -12.43
CA LEU A 230 -3.47 -3.66 -11.62
C LEU A 230 -2.19 -3.03 -12.14
N ALA A 231 -1.52 -2.23 -11.31
CA ALA A 231 -0.21 -1.67 -11.59
C ALA A 231 0.88 -2.51 -10.92
N ILE A 232 1.98 -2.75 -11.63
CA ILE A 232 3.11 -3.58 -11.21
C ILE A 232 4.39 -2.82 -11.55
N GLY A 233 5.22 -2.59 -10.53
CA GLY A 233 6.47 -1.86 -10.67
C GLY A 233 7.68 -2.72 -10.30
N TYR A 234 8.67 -2.74 -11.19
CA TYR A 234 9.88 -3.54 -11.09
C TYR A 234 11.08 -2.71 -10.61
N GLU A 235 12.03 -3.35 -9.93
CA GLU A 235 13.29 -2.72 -9.51
C GLU A 235 14.13 -2.18 -10.68
N THR A 236 13.94 -2.72 -11.88
CA THR A 236 14.61 -2.26 -13.11
C THR A 236 13.98 -0.99 -13.69
N GLY A 237 12.84 -0.55 -13.15
CA GLY A 237 12.15 0.67 -13.58
C GLY A 237 11.05 0.45 -14.62
N GLU A 238 10.74 -0.80 -14.98
CA GLU A 238 9.54 -1.13 -15.74
C GLU A 238 8.28 -0.99 -14.87
N LEU A 239 7.26 -0.37 -15.46
CA LEU A 239 5.93 -0.21 -14.94
C LEU A 239 4.94 -0.80 -15.94
N LEU A 240 4.19 -1.80 -15.50
CA LEU A 240 3.15 -2.45 -16.28
C LEU A 240 1.79 -2.18 -15.63
N VAL A 241 0.78 -1.86 -16.42
CA VAL A 241 -0.60 -1.75 -15.96
C VAL A 241 -1.48 -2.67 -16.80
N TYR A 242 -2.27 -3.48 -16.10
CA TYR A 242 -3.22 -4.43 -16.69
C TYR A 242 -4.65 -4.03 -16.35
N LYS A 243 -5.58 -4.41 -17.22
CA LYS A 243 -7.01 -4.35 -16.90
C LYS A 243 -7.32 -5.46 -15.90
N ALA A 244 -8.13 -5.17 -14.90
CA ALA A 244 -8.46 -6.13 -13.87
C ALA A 244 -9.91 -6.01 -13.43
N VAL A 245 -10.82 -6.63 -14.17
CA VAL A 245 -12.26 -6.61 -13.86
C VAL A 245 -12.50 -7.29 -12.53
N ALA A 246 -13.27 -6.64 -11.66
CA ALA A 246 -13.62 -7.20 -10.36
C ALA A 246 -14.54 -8.41 -10.57
N GLY A 247 -14.25 -9.53 -9.88
CA GLY A 247 -15.01 -10.78 -10.02
C GLY A 247 -14.55 -11.69 -11.16
N GLU A 248 -13.64 -11.21 -12.01
CA GLU A 248 -13.08 -12.00 -13.10
C GLU A 248 -11.63 -12.38 -12.81
N LYS A 249 -11.18 -13.43 -13.50
CA LYS A 249 -9.77 -13.80 -13.53
C LYS A 249 -8.99 -12.71 -14.25
N VAL A 250 -7.92 -12.20 -13.63
CA VAL A 250 -7.15 -11.09 -14.21
C VAL A 250 -6.35 -11.57 -15.42
N GLU A 251 -6.61 -10.96 -16.58
CA GLU A 251 -5.91 -11.28 -17.82
C GLU A 251 -4.57 -10.54 -17.88
N LEU A 252 -3.46 -11.29 -17.76
CA LEU A 252 -2.09 -10.74 -17.70
C LEU A 252 -1.29 -10.93 -19.00
N GLN A 253 -1.96 -11.12 -20.13
CA GLN A 253 -1.30 -11.38 -21.42
C GLN A 253 -0.71 -10.12 -22.06
N THR A 254 -1.48 -9.03 -22.09
CA THR A 254 -1.10 -7.78 -22.75
C THR A 254 -1.35 -6.62 -21.80
N ALA A 255 -0.28 -5.93 -21.40
CA ALA A 255 -0.39 -4.72 -20.60
C ALA A 255 -1.13 -3.63 -21.40
N MET A 256 -2.08 -2.96 -20.76
CA MET A 256 -2.75 -1.80 -21.37
C MET A 256 -1.88 -0.55 -21.37
N TYR A 257 -0.90 -0.49 -20.46
CA TYR A 257 0.09 0.58 -20.40
C TYR A 257 1.42 0.00 -19.93
N THR A 258 2.50 0.42 -20.60
CA THR A 258 3.87 0.06 -20.25
C THR A 258 4.71 1.33 -20.26
N LYS A 259 5.55 1.48 -19.24
CA LYS A 259 6.59 2.52 -19.19
C LYS A 259 7.87 1.92 -18.65
N THR A 260 9.00 2.29 -19.22
CA THR A 260 10.31 1.91 -18.72
C THR A 260 11.12 3.17 -18.49
N VAL A 261 11.73 3.27 -17.31
CA VAL A 261 12.64 4.35 -16.96
C VAL A 261 13.92 3.74 -16.41
N GLU A 262 15.09 4.28 -16.76
CA GLU A 262 16.40 3.81 -16.26
C GLU A 262 16.64 4.24 -14.80
N ARG A 263 15.76 3.81 -13.88
CA ARG A 263 15.88 4.05 -12.45
C ARG A 263 15.01 3.04 -11.68
N PRO A 264 15.40 2.66 -10.46
CA PRO A 264 14.61 1.72 -9.70
C PRO A 264 13.27 2.32 -9.28
N LEU A 265 12.19 1.60 -9.55
CA LEU A 265 10.87 1.95 -9.05
C LEU A 265 10.74 1.41 -7.62
N CYS A 266 10.27 2.28 -6.71
CA CYS A 266 10.12 1.96 -5.30
C CYS A 266 8.67 1.75 -4.88
N ARG A 267 7.74 2.57 -5.39
CA ARG A 267 6.33 2.46 -5.03
C ARG A 267 5.40 2.88 -6.16
N VAL A 268 4.28 2.17 -6.29
CA VAL A 268 3.12 2.57 -7.09
C VAL A 268 1.89 2.57 -6.21
N ARG A 269 1.02 3.58 -6.34
CA ARG A 269 -0.30 3.59 -5.69
C ARG A 269 -1.31 4.35 -6.55
N TYR A 270 -2.52 3.83 -6.59
CA TYR A 270 -3.64 4.55 -7.18
C TYR A 270 -4.19 5.61 -6.22
N GLY A 271 -4.68 6.71 -6.79
CA GLY A 271 -5.57 7.61 -6.07
C GLY A 271 -6.94 6.94 -5.83
N PRO A 272 -7.81 7.54 -4.98
CA PRO A 272 -9.07 6.93 -4.55
C PRO A 272 -10.03 6.57 -5.70
N THR A 273 -9.96 7.30 -6.81
CA THR A 273 -10.80 7.08 -7.99
C THR A 273 -10.29 5.98 -8.92
N GLY A 274 -9.05 5.51 -8.71
CA GLY A 274 -8.39 4.53 -9.59
C GLY A 274 -7.96 5.08 -10.95
N ALA A 275 -8.12 6.38 -11.23
CA ALA A 275 -7.81 6.97 -12.54
C ALA A 275 -6.35 7.45 -12.66
N VAL A 276 -5.75 7.91 -11.56
CA VAL A 276 -4.39 8.43 -11.51
C VAL A 276 -3.53 7.50 -10.68
N LEU A 277 -2.34 7.17 -11.20
CA LEU A 277 -1.33 6.37 -10.53
C LEU A 277 -0.16 7.28 -10.15
N ALA A 278 0.21 7.26 -8.88
CA ALA A 278 1.45 7.86 -8.39
C ALA A 278 2.57 6.82 -8.45
N VAL A 279 3.71 7.23 -9.00
CA VAL A 279 4.92 6.40 -9.14
C VAL A 279 6.07 7.11 -8.43
N ALA A 280 6.77 6.38 -7.56
CA ALA A 280 7.94 6.86 -6.84
C ALA A 280 9.19 6.04 -7.21
N TYR A 281 10.31 6.73 -7.36
CA TYR A 281 11.59 6.18 -7.81
C TYR A 281 12.68 6.31 -6.75
N GLY A 282 13.71 5.46 -6.85
CA GLY A 282 14.82 5.42 -5.89
C GLY A 282 15.79 6.59 -5.95
N ASP A 283 15.66 7.46 -6.96
CA ASP A 283 16.40 8.73 -7.07
C ASP A 283 15.68 9.89 -6.37
N GLY A 284 14.61 9.61 -5.62
CA GLY A 284 13.82 10.60 -4.90
C GLY A 284 12.83 11.38 -5.77
N LYS A 285 12.69 11.04 -7.06
CA LYS A 285 11.68 11.62 -7.94
C LYS A 285 10.37 10.85 -7.87
N SER A 286 9.28 11.54 -8.16
CA SER A 286 7.95 10.95 -8.29
C SER A 286 7.20 11.59 -9.44
N GLU A 287 6.20 10.89 -9.96
CA GLU A 287 5.32 11.40 -11.00
C GLU A 287 3.89 10.89 -10.82
N LEU A 288 2.95 11.62 -11.42
CA LEU A 288 1.56 11.21 -11.55
C LEU A 288 1.30 10.86 -13.01
N ILE A 289 0.76 9.67 -13.25
CA ILE A 289 0.41 9.21 -14.58
C ILE A 289 -1.07 8.85 -14.63
N ASN A 290 -1.69 9.04 -15.79
CA ASN A 290 -3.00 8.48 -16.09
C ASN A 290 -2.79 7.38 -17.13
N PRO A 291 -2.79 6.09 -16.74
CA PRO A 291 -2.49 4.99 -17.66
C PRO A 291 -3.63 4.71 -18.65
N PHE A 292 -4.78 5.38 -18.54
CA PHE A 292 -5.96 5.18 -19.38
C PHE A 292 -6.09 6.20 -20.51
N VAL A 293 -5.34 7.30 -20.46
CA VAL A 293 -5.28 8.27 -21.54
C VAL A 293 -4.17 7.81 -22.48
N GLY A 294 -4.52 7.48 -23.72
CA GLY A 294 -3.57 6.98 -24.70
C GLY A 294 -2.34 7.89 -24.77
N SER A 295 -1.15 7.29 -24.67
CA SER A 295 0.10 7.93 -25.05
C SER A 295 -0.02 8.32 -26.51
N LYS A 296 -0.18 9.62 -26.79
CA LYS A 296 0.07 10.13 -28.14
C LYS A 296 1.56 10.04 -28.44
#